data_AF-A0A7K2PAS6-F1
#
_entry.id   AF-A0A7K2PAS6-F1
#
_cell.length_a   1.000
_cell.length_b   1.000
_cell.length_c   1.000
_cell.angle_alpha   90.00
_cell.angle_beta   90.00
_cell.angle_gamma   90.00
#
_symmetry.space_group_name_H-M   'P 1'
#
loop_
_entity.id
_entity.type
_entity.pdbx_description
1 polymer ?
#
loop_
_entity_poly.entity_id
_entity_poly.type
_entity_poly.pdbx_seq_one_letter_code
_entity_poly.pdbx_strand_id
1 'polypeptide(L)'
;HRLAECLLVDVIGLEWEQVHAEACRWEHVMSEAVERRLLRLLRHPTESPYGNPIPGLEELGGANPAAPRPSAPAAAGSTVSLGDLRPGPDGVSAVVRRIGEPVQADGGLLAALRRAGVRPGAV
;
A
#
# COMPACT_ATOMS: atom_id res chain seq x y z
N HIS A 1 5.55 -9.43 -3.63
CA HIS A 1 4.33 -8.94 -2.95
C HIS A 1 3.56 -7.78 -3.62
N ARG A 2 4.02 -6.53 -3.49
CA ARG A 2 3.17 -5.32 -3.62
C ARG A 2 2.58 -5.08 -5.02
N LEU A 3 3.28 -5.47 -6.08
CA LEU A 3 2.73 -5.43 -7.45
C LEU A 3 1.57 -6.40 -7.65
N ALA A 4 1.62 -7.57 -6.99
CA ALA A 4 0.50 -8.52 -7.01
C ALA A 4 -0.71 -7.92 -6.29
N GLU A 5 -0.51 -7.26 -5.15
CA GLU A 5 -1.58 -6.55 -4.44
C GLU A 5 -2.27 -5.50 -5.33
N CYS A 6 -1.49 -4.67 -6.03
CA CYS A 6 -2.03 -3.66 -6.95
C CYS A 6 -2.84 -4.30 -8.08
N LEU A 7 -2.35 -5.37 -8.69
CA LEU A 7 -3.08 -6.09 -9.74
C LEU A 7 -4.40 -6.66 -9.22
N LEU A 8 -4.37 -7.30 -8.05
CA LEU A 8 -5.53 -7.94 -7.43
C LEU A 8 -6.64 -6.92 -7.14
N VAL A 9 -6.28 -5.71 -6.71
CA VAL A 9 -7.24 -4.62 -6.47
C VAL A 9 -7.67 -3.95 -7.76
N ASP A 10 -6.73 -3.42 -8.55
CA ASP A 10 -7.02 -2.47 -9.62
C ASP A 10 -7.55 -3.12 -10.89
N VAL A 11 -7.23 -4.40 -11.12
CA VAL A 11 -7.59 -5.11 -12.35
C VAL A 11 -8.53 -6.28 -12.08
N ILE A 12 -8.22 -7.11 -11.09
CA ILE A 12 -9.03 -8.29 -10.77
C ILE A 12 -10.27 -7.89 -9.95
N GLY A 13 -10.17 -6.87 -9.10
CA GLY A 13 -11.26 -6.42 -8.24
C GLY A 13 -11.50 -7.36 -7.04
N LEU A 14 -10.44 -7.99 -6.53
CA LEU A 14 -10.52 -8.80 -5.31
C LEU A 14 -10.80 -7.90 -4.09
N GLU A 15 -11.56 -8.42 -3.13
CA GLU A 15 -11.85 -7.69 -1.89
C GLU A 15 -10.58 -7.31 -1.15
N TRP A 16 -10.50 -6.05 -0.72
CA TRP A 16 -9.27 -5.45 -0.19
C TRP A 16 -8.71 -6.19 1.03
N GLU A 17 -9.55 -6.78 1.87
CA GLU A 17 -9.14 -7.63 3.00
C GLU A 17 -8.60 -9.02 2.63
N GLN A 18 -8.83 -9.48 1.40
CA GLN A 18 -8.35 -10.78 0.90
C GLN A 18 -7.06 -10.66 0.08
N VAL A 19 -6.76 -9.45 -0.39
CA VAL A 19 -5.66 -9.17 -1.33
C VAL A 19 -4.30 -9.58 -0.76
N HIS A 20 -3.98 -9.22 0.48
CA HIS A 20 -2.68 -9.57 1.08
C HIS A 20 -2.44 -11.08 1.10
N ALA A 21 -3.44 -11.86 1.54
CA ALA A 21 -3.32 -13.31 1.63
C ALA A 21 -3.10 -13.97 0.26
N GLU A 22 -3.74 -13.47 -0.80
CA GLU A 22 -3.50 -13.95 -2.17
C GLU A 22 -2.14 -13.49 -2.71
N ALA A 23 -1.77 -12.24 -2.48
CA ALA A 23 -0.49 -11.68 -2.91
C ALA A 23 0.71 -12.42 -2.27
N CYS A 24 0.61 -12.84 -1.01
CA CYS A 24 1.62 -13.67 -0.33
C CYS A 24 1.83 -15.03 -1.02
N ARG A 25 0.82 -15.57 -1.70
CA ARG A 25 1.00 -16.79 -2.52
C ARG A 25 1.62 -16.46 -3.86
N TRP A 26 1.14 -15.39 -4.50
CA TRP A 26 1.55 -15.03 -5.86
C TRP A 26 3.00 -14.57 -5.93
N GLU A 27 3.52 -13.95 -4.87
CA GLU A 27 4.89 -13.45 -4.87
C GLU A 27 5.96 -14.52 -5.03
N HIS A 28 5.66 -15.77 -4.71
CA HIS A 28 6.60 -16.87 -4.85
C HIS A 28 6.59 -17.49 -6.26
N VAL A 29 5.64 -17.11 -7.12
CA VAL A 29 5.46 -17.67 -8.47
C VAL A 29 5.48 -16.61 -9.57
N MET A 30 5.53 -15.33 -9.21
CA MET A 30 5.59 -14.23 -10.15
C MET A 30 7.02 -14.04 -10.66
N SER A 31 7.22 -14.16 -11.97
CA SER A 31 8.52 -13.91 -12.59
C SER A 31 8.75 -12.41 -12.80
N GLU A 32 10.02 -11.99 -12.87
CA GLU A 32 10.34 -10.59 -13.19
C GLU A 32 9.76 -10.12 -14.54
N ALA A 33 9.62 -11.03 -15.52
CA ALA A 33 8.99 -10.70 -16.79
C ALA A 33 7.52 -10.29 -16.61
N VAL A 34 6.81 -10.96 -15.70
CA VAL A 34 5.46 -10.58 -15.29
C VAL A 34 5.48 -9.26 -14.53
N GLU A 35 6.39 -9.06 -13.57
CA GLU A 35 6.51 -7.81 -12.81
C GLU A 35 6.71 -6.59 -13.73
N ARG A 36 7.63 -6.67 -14.71
CA ARG A 36 7.85 -5.60 -15.71
C ARG A 36 6.62 -5.35 -16.59
N ARG A 37 5.81 -6.38 -16.86
CA ARG A 37 4.55 -6.22 -17.60
C ARG A 37 3.48 -5.57 -16.72
N LEU A 38 3.36 -5.98 -15.46
CA LEU A 38 2.43 -5.42 -14.49
C LEU A 38 2.73 -3.95 -14.21
N LEU A 39 4.00 -3.58 -14.09
CA LEU A 39 4.38 -2.19 -13.87
C LEU A 39 3.82 -1.26 -14.96
N ARG A 40 3.89 -1.69 -16.23
CA ARG A 40 3.31 -0.95 -17.35
C ARG A 40 1.78 -1.01 -17.36
N LEU A 41 1.21 -2.20 -17.12
CA LEU A 41 -0.25 -2.40 -17.08
C LEU A 41 -0.92 -1.50 -16.03
N LEU A 42 -0.27 -1.35 -14.87
CA LEU A 42 -0.76 -0.59 -13.73
C LEU A 42 -0.34 0.90 -13.77
N ARG A 43 0.23 1.37 -14.89
CA ARG A 43 0.67 2.77 -15.09
C ARG A 43 1.71 3.24 -14.06
N HIS A 44 2.70 2.39 -13.81
CA HIS A 44 3.84 2.63 -12.92
C HIS A 44 3.40 3.02 -11.48
N PRO A 45 2.76 2.11 -10.73
CA PRO A 45 2.45 2.33 -9.32
C PRO A 45 3.74 2.47 -8.50
N THR A 46 3.71 3.33 -7.48
CA THR A 46 4.84 3.53 -6.54
C THR A 46 4.53 3.03 -5.14
N GLU A 47 3.26 2.75 -4.84
CA GLU A 47 2.77 2.29 -3.53
C GLU A 47 1.76 1.16 -3.74
N SER A 48 1.62 0.30 -2.73
CA SER A 48 0.60 -0.74 -2.69
C SER A 48 -0.77 -0.18 -2.26
N PRO A 49 -1.87 -0.95 -2.38
CA PRO A 49 -3.20 -0.53 -1.91
C PRO A 49 -3.29 -0.23 -0.40
N TYR A 50 -2.25 -0.61 0.36
CA TYR A 50 -2.10 -0.35 1.79
C TYR A 50 -1.17 0.84 2.08
N GLY A 51 -0.73 1.58 1.06
CA GLY A 51 0.14 2.76 1.14
C GLY A 51 1.64 2.45 1.24
N ASN A 52 2.03 1.18 1.24
CA ASN A 52 3.44 0.81 1.39
C ASN A 52 4.21 1.05 0.08
N PRO A 53 5.40 1.70 0.11
CA PRO A 53 6.17 1.96 -1.09
C PRO A 53 6.59 0.64 -1.77
N ILE A 54 6.55 0.55 -3.10
CA ILE A 54 7.02 -0.64 -3.82
C ILE A 54 8.56 -0.58 -3.91
N PRO A 55 9.30 -1.57 -3.36
CA PRO A 55 10.77 -1.56 -3.41
C PRO A 55 11.28 -2.01 -4.78
N GLY A 56 12.53 -1.65 -5.11
CA GLY A 56 13.25 -2.18 -6.28
C GLY A 56 12.65 -1.79 -7.63
N LEU A 57 11.85 -0.72 -7.70
CA LEU A 57 11.22 -0.28 -8.95
C LEU A 57 12.25 0.10 -10.02
N GLU A 58 13.41 0.59 -9.62
CA GLU A 58 14.51 0.99 -10.49
C GLU A 58 15.04 -0.19 -11.31
N GLU A 59 15.12 -1.38 -10.70
CA GLU A 59 15.58 -2.62 -11.34
C GLU A 59 14.56 -3.17 -12.35
N LEU A 60 13.29 -2.82 -12.18
CA LEU A 60 12.18 -3.22 -13.05
C LEU A 60 11.90 -2.23 -14.19
N GLY A 61 12.75 -1.20 -14.37
CA GLY A 61 12.53 -0.14 -15.36
C GLY A 61 11.41 0.82 -14.97
N GLY A 62 11.09 0.91 -13.68
CA GLY A 62 10.23 1.94 -13.11
C GLY A 62 10.93 3.28 -13.01
N ALA A 63 10.15 4.36 -12.94
CA ALA A 63 10.69 5.67 -12.61
C ALA A 63 11.31 5.62 -11.22
N ASN A 64 12.50 6.22 -11.08
CA ASN A 64 13.18 6.42 -9.81
C ASN A 64 12.20 7.05 -8.79
N PRO A 65 12.02 6.53 -7.57
CA PRO A 65 11.24 7.16 -6.50
C PRO A 65 11.75 8.56 -6.13
N ALA A 66 12.96 8.95 -6.58
CA ALA A 66 13.48 10.32 -6.48
C ALA A 66 13.02 11.26 -7.61
N ALA A 67 12.27 10.79 -8.61
CA ALA A 67 11.65 11.65 -9.61
C ALA A 67 10.32 12.22 -9.09
N PRO A 68 10.15 13.54 -8.97
CA PRO A 68 8.95 14.14 -8.42
C PRO A 68 7.74 13.87 -9.33
N ARG A 69 6.72 13.14 -8.83
CA ARG A 69 5.39 13.11 -9.46
C ARG A 69 4.57 14.32 -9.03
N PRO A 70 3.83 14.98 -9.95
CA PRO A 70 2.81 15.95 -9.59
C PRO A 70 1.49 15.24 -9.25
N SER A 71 1.35 14.73 -8.03
CA SER A 71 0.04 14.45 -7.42
C SER A 71 0.21 14.05 -5.95
N ALA A 72 -0.49 14.80 -5.09
CA ALA A 72 -0.48 14.82 -3.62
C ALA A 72 0.77 15.48 -3.01
N PRO A 73 0.61 16.48 -2.13
CA PRO A 73 1.73 17.02 -1.40
C PRO A 73 2.33 15.87 -0.59
N ALA A 74 3.58 15.53 -0.91
CA ALA A 74 4.50 14.99 0.08
C ALA A 74 4.61 16.05 1.18
N ALA A 75 3.59 16.12 2.04
CA ALA A 75 3.72 16.78 3.31
C ALA A 75 4.82 15.99 4.00
N ALA A 76 6.00 16.59 4.05
CA ALA A 76 7.15 16.17 4.83
C ALA A 76 6.83 16.25 6.33
N GLY A 77 5.74 15.62 6.76
CA GLY A 77 5.50 15.22 8.13
C GLY A 77 6.17 13.86 8.30
N SER A 78 6.93 13.69 9.38
CA SER A 78 7.40 12.39 9.79
C SER A 78 6.20 11.46 9.95
N THR A 79 6.14 10.39 9.14
CA THR A 79 5.20 9.30 9.46
C THR A 79 5.64 8.75 10.81
N VAL A 80 4.75 8.76 11.78
CA VAL A 80 4.98 8.16 13.10
C VAL A 80 4.20 6.85 13.23
N SER A 81 4.67 5.95 14.09
CA SER A 81 3.88 4.78 14.47
C SER A 81 2.64 5.23 15.24
N LEU A 82 1.51 4.54 15.05
CA LEU A 82 0.30 4.81 15.82
C LEU A 82 0.54 4.66 17.33
N GLY A 83 1.42 3.74 17.74
CA GLY A 83 1.76 3.54 19.16
C GLY A 83 2.56 4.70 19.78
N ASP A 84 3.22 5.51 18.96
CA ASP A 84 3.99 6.69 19.41
C ASP A 84 3.11 7.95 19.45
N LEU A 85 1.89 7.87 18.91
CA LEU A 85 0.94 8.97 18.89
C LEU A 85 0.40 9.17 20.31
N ARG A 86 0.64 10.37 20.87
CA ARG A 86 0.13 10.74 22.20
C ARG A 86 -1.15 11.56 22.04
N PRO A 87 -2.34 10.98 22.25
CA PRO A 87 -3.59 11.75 22.18
C PRO A 87 -3.64 12.78 23.32
N GLY A 88 -4.12 13.98 23.00
CA GLY A 88 -4.49 14.97 24.01
C GLY A 88 -5.87 14.68 24.62
N PRO A 89 -6.39 15.56 25.49
CA PRO A 89 -7.72 15.43 26.10
C PRO A 89 -8.85 15.28 25.07
N ASP A 90 -8.71 15.97 23.92
CA ASP A 90 -9.67 15.96 22.81
C ASP A 90 -9.28 14.95 21.70
N GLY A 91 -8.33 14.06 21.99
CA GLY A 91 -7.77 13.14 21.01
C GLY A 91 -6.72 13.79 20.10
N VAL A 92 -6.47 13.14 18.97
CA VAL A 92 -5.52 13.58 17.94
C VAL A 92 -6.01 13.08 16.59
N SER A 93 -6.08 13.97 15.61
CA SER A 93 -6.38 13.62 14.22
C SER A 93 -5.07 13.34 13.49
N ALA A 94 -5.02 12.25 12.73
CA ALA A 94 -3.86 11.87 11.94
C ALA A 94 -4.31 11.26 10.63
N VAL A 95 -3.54 11.50 9.56
CA VAL A 95 -3.80 10.85 8.27
C VAL A 95 -3.18 9.47 8.27
N VAL A 96 -3.97 8.43 7.98
CA VAL A 96 -3.46 7.08 7.78
C VAL A 96 -2.58 7.10 6.53
N ARG A 97 -1.26 6.97 6.71
CA ARG A 97 -0.32 6.91 5.59
C ARG A 97 -0.16 5.50 5.07
N ARG A 98 0.03 4.53 5.97
CA ARG A 98 0.41 3.16 5.64
C ARG A 98 -0.18 2.19 6.65
N ILE A 99 -0.54 1.00 6.19
CA ILE A 99 -0.91 -0.14 7.03
C ILE A 99 0.16 -1.20 6.86
N GLY A 100 0.83 -1.60 7.94
CA GLY A 100 1.93 -2.57 7.89
C GLY A 100 1.45 -4.00 7.65
N GLU A 101 2.34 -4.84 7.13
CA GLU A 101 2.06 -6.25 6.80
C GLU A 101 1.49 -7.09 7.96
N PRO A 102 1.90 -6.92 9.24
CA PRO A 102 1.29 -7.66 10.35
C PRO A 102 -0.22 -7.44 10.49
N VAL A 103 -0.71 -6.23 10.18
CA VAL A 103 -2.15 -5.92 10.20
C VAL A 103 -2.84 -6.49 8.96
N GLN A 104 -2.16 -6.52 7.81
CA GLN A 104 -2.71 -7.04 6.56
C GLN A 104 -2.91 -8.56 6.58
N ALA A 105 -2.08 -9.28 7.34
CA ALA A 105 -2.19 -10.72 7.52
C ALA A 105 -3.45 -11.15 8.29
N ASP A 106 -4.03 -10.24 9.09
CA ASP A 106 -5.30 -10.47 9.78
C ASP A 106 -6.46 -9.89 8.97
N GLY A 107 -7.08 -10.73 8.14
CA GLY A 107 -8.21 -10.32 7.31
C GLY A 107 -9.43 -9.83 8.12
N GLY A 108 -9.62 -10.32 9.35
CA GLY A 108 -10.71 -9.89 10.22
C GLY A 108 -10.50 -8.46 10.74
N LEU A 109 -9.29 -8.16 11.21
CA LEU A 109 -8.88 -6.81 11.60
C LEU A 109 -8.92 -5.86 10.40
N LEU A 110 -8.39 -6.27 9.26
CA LEU A 110 -8.37 -5.46 8.04
C LEU A 110 -9.78 -5.11 7.54
N ALA A 111 -10.72 -6.07 7.61
CA ALA A 111 -12.13 -5.83 7.33
C ALA A 111 -12.79 -4.88 8.36
N ALA A 112 -12.40 -4.94 9.63
CA ALA A 112 -12.86 -3.99 10.65
C ALA A 112 -12.37 -2.57 10.37
N LEU A 113 -11.09 -2.40 10.01
CA LEU A 113 -10.50 -1.12 9.62
C LEU A 113 -11.19 -0.54 8.39
N ARG A 114 -11.41 -1.35 7.35
CA ARG A 114 -12.13 -0.93 6.13
C ARG A 114 -13.53 -0.42 6.45
N ARG A 115 -14.30 -1.15 7.27
CA ARG A 115 -15.67 -0.74 7.69
C ARG A 115 -15.66 0.54 8.53
N ALA A 116 -14.62 0.77 9.32
CA ALA A 116 -14.42 2.00 10.08
C ALA A 116 -13.91 3.18 9.21
N GLY A 117 -13.67 2.98 7.91
CA GLY A 117 -13.13 4.00 7.01
C GLY A 117 -11.61 4.21 7.15
N VAL A 118 -10.91 3.37 7.92
CA VAL A 118 -9.48 3.46 8.15
C VAL A 118 -8.73 2.83 6.97
N ARG A 119 -8.33 3.68 6.02
CA ARG A 119 -7.56 3.32 4.82
C ARG A 119 -6.51 4.39 4.53
N PRO A 120 -5.45 4.07 3.76
CA PRO A 120 -4.50 5.09 3.33
C PRO A 120 -5.21 6.33 2.75
N GLY A 121 -4.85 7.51 3.26
CA GLY A 121 -5.45 8.81 2.91
C GLY A 121 -6.67 9.23 3.74
N ALA A 122 -7.21 8.37 4.61
CA ALA A 122 -8.26 8.74 5.55
C ALA A 122 -7.71 9.53 6.75
N VAL A 123 -8.57 10.36 7.37
CA VAL A 123 -8.29 11.16 8.59
C VAL A 123 -9.05 10.58 9.76
#